data_AF-A0A2H3BNY0-F1
#
_entry.id   AF-A0A2H3BNY0-F1
#
_cell.length_a   1.000
_cell.length_b   1.000
_cell.length_c   1.000
_cell.angle_alpha   90.00
_cell.angle_beta   90.00
_cell.angle_gamma   90.00
#
_symmetry.space_group_name_H-M   'P 1'
#
loop_
_entity.id
_entity.type
_entity.pdbx_description
1 polymer ?
#
loop_
_entity_poly.entity_id
_entity_poly.type
_entity_poly.pdbx_seq_one_letter_code
_entity_poly.pdbx_strand_id
1 'polypeptide(L)'
;MGSWRIWDLCSNRVVPWWVPLQQPWGISHAWMNEEDREDIMTLINGCQWPVPISKDTNLDLIRIEMLNLGAEYVWLDVLCLRQKGGIREDLHEEEWKVDVPTIGSVYCWAKKVFKRAWTLQEISWDPIIGGDTGDEELWVKFQAQLLSLQDIRGGRLYSVLSEMQKRVSTHPVDKIAGMAYILYSGSIPAYYGKQSEEEAWTAMVDVTVGWSQGDLLFLHPTKSGGNGTKSW
;
A
#
# COMPACT_ATOMS: atom_id res chain seq x y z
N MET A 1 0.25 -18.56 -7.32
CA MET A 1 1.45 -18.09 -6.59
C MET A 1 1.78 -16.74 -7.20
N GLY A 2 1.76 -15.66 -6.41
CA GLY A 2 1.92 -14.30 -6.93
C GLY A 2 3.26 -14.11 -7.67
N SER A 3 3.29 -13.18 -8.63
CA SER A 3 4.49 -12.88 -9.41
C SER A 3 5.31 -11.79 -8.70
N TRP A 4 5.50 -11.96 -7.40
CA TRP A 4 6.18 -10.94 -6.60
C TRP A 4 7.58 -10.72 -7.15
N ARG A 5 7.94 -9.44 -7.18
CA ARG A 5 9.21 -8.95 -7.65
C ARG A 5 9.86 -8.13 -6.53
N ILE A 6 11.18 -8.07 -6.55
CA ILE A 6 11.99 -7.35 -5.58
C ILE A 6 13.06 -6.58 -6.35
N TRP A 7 13.34 -5.35 -5.94
CA TRP A 7 14.44 -4.56 -6.47
C TRP A 7 15.75 -4.97 -5.79
N ASP A 8 16.64 -5.59 -6.56
CA ASP A 8 18.03 -5.79 -6.18
C ASP A 8 18.80 -4.49 -6.40
N LEU A 9 19.21 -3.87 -5.29
CA LEU A 9 19.90 -2.58 -5.32
C LEU A 9 21.33 -2.72 -5.84
N CYS A 10 21.97 -3.86 -5.69
CA CYS A 10 23.33 -4.08 -6.19
C CYS A 10 23.33 -4.16 -7.72
N SER A 11 22.46 -4.98 -8.29
CA SER A 11 22.35 -5.12 -9.75
C SER A 11 21.51 -4.03 -10.43
N ASN A 12 20.81 -3.21 -9.63
CA ASN A 12 19.86 -2.18 -10.06
C ASN A 12 18.74 -2.73 -10.97
N ARG A 13 18.19 -3.88 -10.60
CA ARG A 13 17.18 -4.58 -11.40
C ARG A 13 16.08 -5.18 -10.53
N VAL A 14 14.90 -5.24 -11.10
CA VAL A 14 13.79 -5.99 -10.54
C VAL A 14 13.97 -7.47 -10.85
N VAL A 15 14.01 -8.29 -9.81
CA VAL A 15 14.19 -9.74 -9.88
C VAL A 15 12.99 -10.46 -9.26
N PRO A 16 12.71 -11.72 -9.61
CA PRO A 16 11.67 -12.50 -8.95
C PRO A 16 11.92 -12.66 -7.45
N TRP A 17 10.86 -12.72 -6.65
CA TRP A 17 10.95 -12.74 -5.19
C TRP A 17 11.73 -13.93 -4.60
N TRP A 18 11.83 -15.04 -5.33
CA TRP A 18 12.56 -16.24 -4.90
C TRP A 18 14.07 -16.15 -5.11
N VAL A 19 14.57 -15.10 -5.77
CA VAL A 19 16.00 -14.85 -5.96
C VAL A 19 16.69 -14.47 -4.65
N PRO A 20 16.20 -13.49 -3.86
CA PRO A 20 16.79 -13.20 -2.57
C PRO A 20 16.53 -14.30 -1.55
N LEU A 21 17.58 -14.71 -0.83
CA LEU A 21 17.49 -15.61 0.33
C LEU A 21 17.22 -14.84 1.64
N GLN A 22 17.18 -13.51 1.58
CA GLN A 22 17.00 -12.62 2.72
C GLN A 22 15.69 -11.83 2.62
N GLN A 23 15.15 -11.40 3.75
CA GLN A 23 14.01 -10.50 3.82
C GLN A 23 14.34 -9.13 3.18
N PRO A 24 13.53 -8.64 2.23
CA PRO A 24 13.71 -7.32 1.66
C PRO A 24 13.34 -6.25 2.69
N TRP A 25 13.75 -5.02 2.40
CA TRP A 25 13.21 -3.84 3.06
C TRP A 25 12.02 -3.34 2.25
N GLY A 26 10.98 -2.83 2.89
CA GLY A 26 9.85 -2.20 2.20
C GLY A 26 10.05 -0.70 2.08
N ILE A 27 9.75 -0.12 0.93
CA ILE A 27 9.52 1.31 0.77
C ILE A 27 8.06 1.49 0.37
N SER A 28 7.31 2.21 1.22
CA SER A 28 5.98 2.65 0.86
C SER A 28 6.05 3.85 -0.07
N HIS A 29 5.45 3.76 -1.25
CA HIS A 29 5.21 4.94 -2.07
C HIS A 29 3.81 5.50 -1.77
N ALA A 30 3.69 6.82 -1.75
CA ALA A 30 2.40 7.46 -1.54
C ALA A 30 1.56 7.52 -2.82
N TRP A 31 0.25 7.38 -2.68
CA TRP A 31 -0.70 7.76 -3.72
C TRP A 31 -0.62 9.28 -3.87
N MET A 32 -0.24 9.76 -5.05
CA MET A 32 -0.08 11.17 -5.38
C MET A 32 -0.97 11.52 -6.58
N ASN A 33 -1.31 12.81 -6.71
CA ASN A 33 -2.12 13.29 -7.82
C ASN A 33 -1.41 13.04 -9.15
N GLU A 34 -2.19 12.90 -10.22
CA GLU A 34 -1.64 12.74 -11.57
C GLU A 34 -0.77 13.93 -11.99
N GLU A 35 -1.09 15.13 -11.49
CA GLU A 35 -0.37 16.37 -11.78
C GLU A 35 1.02 16.44 -11.12
N ASP A 36 1.19 15.76 -9.98
CA ASP A 36 2.41 15.78 -9.16
C ASP A 36 3.36 14.61 -9.47
N ARG A 37 2.88 13.65 -10.27
CA ARG A 37 3.65 12.49 -10.71
C ARG A 37 4.11 12.58 -12.15
N GLU A 38 5.16 11.83 -12.43
CA GLU A 38 5.62 11.52 -13.77
C GLU A 38 5.77 10.00 -13.94
N ASP A 39 5.42 9.54 -15.13
CA ASP A 39 5.49 8.13 -15.52
C ASP A 39 6.80 7.89 -16.27
N ILE A 40 7.83 7.40 -15.57
CA ILE A 40 9.15 7.22 -16.15
C ILE A 40 9.36 5.78 -16.63
N MET A 41 9.90 5.62 -17.85
CA MET A 41 10.39 4.31 -18.30
C MET A 41 11.82 4.10 -17.78
N THR A 42 12.06 2.95 -17.14
CA THR A 42 13.35 2.67 -16.51
C THR A 42 13.91 1.30 -16.91
N LEU A 43 15.23 1.20 -17.00
CA LEU A 43 15.90 -0.09 -17.21
C LEU A 43 15.79 -1.00 -15.97
N ILE A 44 15.45 -0.46 -14.81
CA ILE A 44 15.34 -1.20 -13.54
C ILE A 44 14.30 -2.32 -13.65
N ASN A 45 13.13 -2.04 -14.24
CA ASN A 45 12.11 -3.04 -14.54
C ASN A 45 12.17 -3.56 -16.00
N GLY A 46 13.30 -3.35 -16.68
CA GLY A 46 13.49 -3.75 -18.07
C GLY A 46 12.60 -3.00 -19.07
N CYS A 47 12.21 -1.76 -18.77
CA CYS A 47 11.27 -0.96 -19.55
C CYS A 47 9.94 -1.68 -19.82
N GLN A 48 9.48 -2.52 -18.89
CA GLN A 48 8.25 -3.28 -19.08
C GLN A 48 7.00 -2.46 -18.79
N TRP A 49 7.01 -1.58 -17.80
CA TRP A 49 5.91 -0.66 -17.48
C TRP A 49 6.48 0.71 -17.06
N PRO A 50 5.72 1.81 -17.23
CA PRO A 50 6.11 3.09 -16.66
C PRO A 50 6.05 3.03 -15.14
N VAL A 51 6.95 3.75 -14.47
CA VAL A 51 7.05 3.82 -13.02
C VAL A 51 6.55 5.19 -12.57
N PRO A 52 5.37 5.29 -11.94
CA PRO A 52 4.84 6.56 -11.46
C PRO A 52 5.62 7.01 -10.22
N ILE A 53 6.42 8.06 -10.34
CA ILE A 53 7.13 8.69 -9.21
C ILE A 53 6.83 10.19 -9.15
N SER A 54 7.02 10.80 -7.97
CA SER A 54 6.91 12.26 -7.86
C SER A 54 8.00 12.92 -8.71
N LYS A 55 7.69 14.06 -9.32
CA LYS A 55 8.64 14.87 -10.11
C LYS A 55 9.88 15.31 -9.32
N ASP A 56 9.76 15.37 -7.99
CA ASP A 56 10.87 15.71 -7.09
C ASP A 56 11.62 14.46 -6.57
N THR A 57 11.24 13.26 -7.03
CA THR A 57 11.83 11.99 -6.61
C THR A 57 12.79 11.45 -7.66
N ASN A 58 13.88 10.84 -7.20
CA ASN A 58 14.84 10.16 -8.05
C ASN A 58 15.15 8.75 -7.50
N LEU A 59 14.94 7.72 -8.33
CA LEU A 59 15.18 6.33 -7.97
C LEU A 59 16.66 6.04 -7.64
N ASP A 60 17.60 6.70 -8.30
CA ASP A 60 19.02 6.53 -7.99
C ASP A 60 19.37 7.07 -6.61
N LEU A 61 18.76 8.19 -6.19
CA LEU A 61 18.94 8.73 -4.84
C LEU A 61 18.34 7.79 -3.79
N ILE A 62 17.14 7.24 -4.05
CA ILE A 62 16.54 6.22 -3.19
C ILE A 62 17.49 5.03 -3.04
N ARG A 63 18.01 4.54 -4.16
CA ARG A 63 18.94 3.40 -4.17
C ARG A 63 20.20 3.67 -3.36
N ILE A 64 20.83 4.83 -3.54
CA ILE A 64 22.04 5.23 -2.79
C ILE A 64 21.74 5.29 -1.29
N GLU A 65 20.64 5.92 -0.90
CA GLU A 65 20.22 6.01 0.51
C GLU A 65 20.03 4.62 1.12
N MET A 66 19.31 3.73 0.43
CA MET A 66 19.06 2.37 0.91
C MET A 66 20.34 1.52 1.00
N LEU A 67 21.24 1.64 0.02
CA LEU A 67 22.55 0.96 0.05
C LEU A 67 23.40 1.44 1.23
N ASN A 68 23.43 2.75 1.50
CA ASN A 68 24.18 3.31 2.64
C ASN A 68 23.64 2.83 4.00
N LEU A 69 22.34 2.54 4.07
CA LEU A 69 21.70 1.96 5.25
C LEU A 69 21.90 0.44 5.36
N GLY A 70 22.52 -0.20 4.35
CA GLY A 70 22.81 -1.62 4.31
C GLY A 70 21.67 -2.49 3.77
N ALA A 71 20.74 -1.92 3.00
CA ALA A 71 19.78 -2.70 2.25
C ALA A 71 20.42 -3.29 0.98
N GLU A 72 20.19 -4.57 0.72
CA GLU A 72 20.55 -5.22 -0.55
C GLU A 72 19.33 -5.39 -1.46
N TYR A 73 18.18 -5.66 -0.86
CA TYR A 73 16.92 -5.96 -1.53
C TYR A 73 15.82 -5.07 -0.98
N VAL A 74 15.08 -4.43 -1.88
CA VAL A 74 13.98 -3.53 -1.54
C VAL A 74 12.73 -3.92 -2.30
N TRP A 75 11.59 -3.94 -1.62
CA TRP A 75 10.30 -3.90 -2.25
C TRP A 75 9.82 -2.45 -2.30
N LEU A 76 9.69 -1.91 -3.51
CA LEU A 76 9.09 -0.61 -3.79
C LEU A 76 7.91 -0.87 -4.73
N ASP A 77 6.69 -0.65 -4.29
CA ASP A 77 5.43 -0.90 -5.01
C ASP A 77 5.47 -0.49 -6.49
N VAL A 78 5.88 0.75 -6.80
CA VAL A 78 5.90 1.29 -8.17
C VAL A 78 6.88 0.57 -9.09
N LEU A 79 7.90 -0.09 -8.53
CA LEU A 79 8.86 -0.93 -9.27
C LEU A 79 8.52 -2.42 -9.24
N CYS A 80 7.97 -2.91 -8.13
CA CYS A 80 7.80 -4.34 -7.86
C CYS A 80 6.41 -4.85 -8.26
N LEU A 81 5.45 -3.94 -8.43
CA LEU A 81 4.16 -4.22 -9.03
C LEU A 81 4.14 -3.69 -10.46
N ARG A 82 3.51 -4.46 -11.35
CA ARG A 82 3.19 -3.98 -12.68
C ARG A 82 2.28 -2.77 -12.56
N GLN A 83 2.59 -1.71 -13.30
CA GLN A 83 1.81 -0.48 -13.31
C GLN A 83 1.01 -0.41 -14.60
N LYS A 84 0.05 0.50 -14.63
CA LYS A 84 -0.76 0.78 -15.82
C LYS A 84 0.13 1.24 -16.98
N GLY A 85 -0.02 0.59 -18.11
CA GLY A 85 0.67 0.90 -19.35
C GLY A 85 1.93 0.06 -19.58
N GLY A 86 2.53 0.25 -20.76
CA GLY A 86 3.72 -0.46 -21.17
C GLY A 86 3.44 -1.80 -21.84
N ILE A 87 4.42 -2.69 -21.75
CA ILE A 87 4.45 -3.99 -22.41
C ILE A 87 3.66 -5.00 -21.56
N ARG A 88 2.80 -5.76 -22.24
CA ARG A 88 1.94 -6.79 -21.62
C ARG A 88 0.91 -6.22 -20.63
N GLU A 89 0.25 -5.13 -21.03
CA GLU A 89 -0.88 -4.56 -20.27
C GLU A 89 -2.03 -5.56 -20.09
N ASP A 90 -2.14 -6.57 -20.96
CA ASP A 90 -3.07 -7.71 -20.82
C ASP A 90 -2.91 -8.46 -19.49
N LEU A 91 -1.70 -8.46 -18.91
CA LEU A 91 -1.41 -9.12 -17.64
C LEU A 91 -1.68 -8.25 -16.42
N HIS A 92 -1.85 -6.94 -16.59
CA HIS A 92 -1.91 -5.99 -15.49
C HIS A 92 -3.05 -6.30 -14.51
N GLU A 93 -4.27 -6.45 -15.01
CA GLU A 93 -5.44 -6.76 -14.16
C GLU A 93 -5.30 -8.15 -13.50
N GLU A 94 -4.77 -9.14 -14.20
CA GLU A 94 -4.62 -10.50 -13.65
C GLU A 94 -3.52 -10.59 -12.59
N GLU A 95 -2.38 -9.90 -12.80
CA GLU A 95 -1.33 -9.79 -11.78
C GLU A 95 -1.86 -9.05 -10.55
N TRP A 96 -2.61 -7.96 -10.74
CA TRP A 96 -3.15 -7.18 -9.62
C TRP A 96 -4.15 -7.95 -8.75
N LYS A 97 -4.97 -8.82 -9.32
CA LYS A 97 -5.89 -9.69 -8.53
C LYS A 97 -5.16 -10.54 -7.49
N VAL A 98 -3.89 -10.88 -7.73
CA VAL A 98 -3.07 -11.73 -6.85
C VAL A 98 -2.10 -10.90 -6.02
N ASP A 99 -1.41 -9.96 -6.66
CA ASP A 99 -0.33 -9.22 -6.03
C ASP A 99 -0.87 -8.14 -5.09
N VAL A 100 -1.89 -7.36 -5.49
CA VAL A 100 -2.44 -6.27 -4.65
C VAL A 100 -2.96 -6.79 -3.31
N PRO A 101 -3.78 -7.86 -3.23
CA PRO A 101 -4.25 -8.38 -1.94
C PRO A 101 -3.14 -8.98 -1.06
N THR A 102 -1.94 -9.19 -1.61
CA THR A 102 -0.85 -9.85 -0.88
C THR A 102 0.31 -8.91 -0.54
N ILE A 103 0.24 -7.64 -0.93
CA ILE A 103 1.19 -6.57 -0.54
C ILE A 103 1.34 -6.48 0.98
N GLY A 104 0.26 -6.66 1.73
CA GLY A 104 0.28 -6.58 3.20
C GLY A 104 1.26 -7.59 3.79
N SER A 105 1.28 -8.81 3.24
CA SER A 105 2.23 -9.85 3.62
C SER A 105 3.68 -9.48 3.32
N VAL A 106 3.94 -8.74 2.24
CA VAL A 106 5.27 -8.22 1.91
C VAL A 106 5.76 -7.28 3.00
N TYR A 107 4.93 -6.33 3.42
CA TYR A 107 5.27 -5.40 4.49
C TYR A 107 5.40 -6.08 5.86
N CYS A 108 4.56 -7.07 6.16
CA CYS A 108 4.69 -7.86 7.39
C CYS A 108 5.97 -8.69 7.43
N TRP A 109 6.45 -9.17 6.28
CA TRP A 109 7.68 -9.97 6.19
C TRP A 109 8.94 -9.13 5.96
N ALA A 110 8.79 -7.84 5.64
CA ALA A 110 9.91 -6.94 5.42
C ALA A 110 10.73 -6.75 6.70
N LYS A 111 12.06 -6.79 6.56
CA LYS A 111 12.99 -6.60 7.68
C LYS A 111 12.86 -5.21 8.32
N LYS A 112 12.60 -4.20 7.48
CA LYS A 112 12.41 -2.79 7.82
C LYS A 112 11.45 -2.18 6.80
N VAL A 113 10.65 -1.21 7.23
CA VAL A 113 9.77 -0.44 6.33
C VAL A 113 10.12 1.04 6.41
N PHE A 114 10.53 1.61 5.28
CA PHE A 114 10.85 3.02 5.08
C PHE A 114 9.64 3.75 4.51
N LYS A 115 9.39 4.93 5.08
CA LYS A 115 8.31 5.81 4.63
C LYS A 115 8.92 7.07 4.01
N ARG A 116 8.78 7.22 2.70
CA ARG A 116 8.82 8.55 2.06
C ARG A 116 7.37 9.03 2.02
N ALA A 117 7.13 10.20 2.60
CA ALA A 117 5.88 10.58 3.25
C ALA A 117 4.56 10.33 2.45
N TRP A 118 3.48 10.08 3.23
CA TRP A 118 2.05 10.37 2.99
C TRP A 118 1.02 9.24 2.74
N THR A 119 1.33 7.94 2.87
CA THR A 119 0.28 6.88 3.00
C THR A 119 0.06 6.40 4.43
N LEU A 120 -1.19 6.02 4.79
CA LEU A 120 -1.60 5.47 6.11
C LEU A 120 -0.99 4.07 6.37
N GLN A 121 0.13 3.75 5.72
CA GLN A 121 1.02 2.65 6.07
C GLN A 121 1.88 3.02 7.29
N GLU A 122 1.58 4.16 7.92
CA GLU A 122 2.23 4.65 9.11
C GLU A 122 2.00 3.81 10.38
N ILE A 123 1.10 2.83 10.29
CA ILE A 123 0.64 1.96 11.36
C ILE A 123 1.52 0.71 11.57
N SER A 124 2.56 0.50 10.74
CA SER A 124 3.56 -0.57 10.95
C SER A 124 4.19 -0.50 12.35
N TRP A 125 4.46 -1.66 12.96
CA TRP A 125 4.96 -1.77 14.34
C TRP A 125 6.32 -1.08 14.54
N ASP A 126 7.26 -1.22 13.60
CA ASP A 126 8.64 -0.67 13.69
C ASP A 126 9.04 0.16 12.45
N PRO A 127 8.46 1.36 12.26
CA PRO A 127 8.71 2.15 11.07
C PRO A 127 10.02 2.93 11.16
N ILE A 128 10.73 3.06 10.03
CA ILE A 128 11.85 4.00 9.88
C ILE A 128 11.38 5.15 8.99
N ILE A 129 11.58 6.39 9.46
CA ILE A 129 11.20 7.59 8.72
C ILE A 129 12.35 7.89 7.74
N GLY A 130 12.03 7.90 6.45
CA GLY A 130 12.97 8.28 5.39
C GLY A 130 12.73 9.73 4.96
N GLY A 131 13.78 10.41 4.49
CA GLY A 131 13.67 11.79 4.03
C GLY A 131 13.63 12.84 5.15
N ASP A 132 14.20 12.54 6.32
CA ASP A 132 14.48 13.57 7.34
C ASP A 132 15.46 14.60 6.76
N THR A 133 14.96 15.80 6.50
CA THR A 133 15.72 16.93 5.98
C THR A 133 16.42 17.73 7.08
N GLY A 134 16.19 17.39 8.36
CA GLY A 134 16.62 18.19 9.51
C GLY A 134 15.74 19.43 9.76
N ASP A 135 14.59 19.54 9.09
CA ASP A 135 13.60 20.60 9.34
C ASP A 135 12.79 20.28 10.61
N GLU A 136 13.18 20.92 11.72
CA GLU A 136 12.55 20.72 13.03
C GLU A 136 11.06 21.09 13.05
N GLU A 137 10.61 22.08 12.27
CA GLU A 137 9.20 22.51 12.26
C GLU A 137 8.32 21.47 11.53
N LEU A 138 8.81 20.99 10.39
CA LEU A 138 8.17 19.94 9.61
C LEU A 138 8.15 18.63 10.40
N TRP A 139 9.24 18.33 11.12
CA TRP A 139 9.34 17.20 12.04
C TRP A 139 8.32 17.24 13.17
N VAL A 140 8.11 18.39 13.82
CA VAL A 140 7.11 18.52 14.90
C VAL A 140 5.68 18.31 14.36
N LYS A 141 5.35 18.88 13.20
CA LYS A 141 4.04 18.67 12.54
C LYS A 141 3.85 17.20 12.18
N PHE A 142 4.87 16.56 11.64
CA PHE A 142 4.85 15.15 11.28
C PHE A 142 4.73 14.24 12.51
N GLN A 143 5.47 14.50 13.59
CA GLN A 143 5.33 13.75 14.85
C GLN A 143 3.94 13.89 15.45
N ALA A 144 3.35 15.09 15.44
CA ALA A 144 1.99 15.30 15.92
C ALA A 144 0.95 14.51 15.10
N GLN A 145 1.12 14.45 13.77
CA GLN A 145 0.31 13.60 12.90
C GLN A 145 0.54 12.11 13.16
N LEU A 146 1.80 11.66 13.32
CA LEU A 146 2.11 10.27 13.60
C LEU A 146 1.52 9.82 14.95
N LEU A 147 1.57 10.67 15.98
CA LEU A 147 0.96 10.44 17.28
C LEU A 147 -0.57 10.37 17.20
N SER A 148 -1.22 11.22 16.40
CA SER A 148 -2.67 11.14 16.19
C SER A 148 -3.08 9.85 15.46
N LEU A 149 -2.20 9.33 14.58
CA LEU A 149 -2.38 8.04 13.91
C LEU A 149 -2.04 6.83 14.79
N GLN A 150 -1.17 6.97 15.81
CA GLN A 150 -0.91 5.91 16.78
C GLN A 150 -2.16 5.55 17.59
N ASP A 151 -3.01 6.54 17.89
CA ASP A 151 -4.29 6.34 18.59
C ASP A 151 -5.30 5.55 17.73
N ILE A 152 -5.14 5.58 16.39
CA ILE A 152 -5.92 4.78 15.44
C ILE A 152 -5.51 3.29 15.47
N ARG A 153 -4.26 2.96 15.86
CA ARG A 153 -3.78 1.57 16.00
C ARG A 153 -4.58 0.75 17.02
N GLY A 154 -5.31 1.43 17.91
CA GLY A 154 -6.23 0.83 18.89
C GLY A 154 -7.58 0.38 18.33
N GLY A 155 -7.82 0.45 17.02
CA GLY A 155 -8.94 -0.24 16.37
C GLY A 155 -10.25 0.55 16.24
N ARG A 156 -10.26 1.87 16.39
CA ARG A 156 -11.49 2.67 16.13
C ARG A 156 -11.71 2.86 14.63
N LEU A 157 -12.57 2.04 14.05
CA LEU A 157 -13.01 2.07 12.65
C LEU A 157 -13.36 3.48 12.14
N TYR A 158 -14.06 4.29 12.95
CA TYR A 158 -14.46 5.64 12.55
C TYR A 158 -13.26 6.57 12.28
N SER A 159 -12.20 6.45 13.07
CA SER A 159 -10.97 7.24 12.89
C SER A 159 -10.27 6.83 11.59
N VAL A 160 -10.22 5.52 11.30
CA VAL A 160 -9.69 5.00 10.03
C VAL A 160 -10.47 5.55 8.85
N LEU A 161 -11.80 5.51 8.91
CA LEU A 161 -12.70 6.02 7.87
C LEU A 161 -12.51 7.51 7.61
N SER A 162 -12.46 8.32 8.67
CA SER A 162 -12.28 9.78 8.54
C SER A 162 -10.93 10.14 7.89
N GLU A 163 -9.86 9.43 8.26
CA GLU A 163 -8.55 9.64 7.65
C GLU A 163 -8.50 9.13 6.21
N MET A 164 -9.17 8.02 5.88
CA MET A 164 -9.23 7.50 4.51
C MET A 164 -10.05 8.39 3.58
N GLN A 165 -11.11 9.03 4.09
CA GLN A 165 -11.93 9.95 3.30
C GLN A 165 -11.13 11.15 2.79
N LYS A 166 -10.24 11.70 3.62
CA LYS A 166 -9.41 12.89 3.32
C LYS A 166 -8.32 12.61 2.26
N ARG A 167 -8.01 11.35 1.98
CA ARG A 167 -6.91 10.97 1.09
C ARG A 167 -7.27 11.11 -0.36
N VAL A 168 -6.26 11.30 -1.20
CA VAL A 168 -6.41 11.20 -2.65
C VAL A 168 -6.05 9.80 -3.11
N SER A 169 -6.81 9.28 -4.08
CA SER A 169 -6.54 8.01 -4.74
C SER A 169 -6.86 8.15 -6.22
N THR A 170 -6.22 7.33 -7.06
CA THR A 170 -6.50 7.31 -8.50
C THR A 170 -7.90 6.77 -8.77
N HIS A 171 -8.33 5.73 -8.04
CA HIS A 171 -9.68 5.21 -8.08
C HIS A 171 -10.28 5.17 -6.66
N PRO A 172 -11.58 5.40 -6.48
CA PRO A 172 -12.23 5.28 -5.17
C PRO A 172 -12.04 3.89 -4.52
N VAL A 173 -12.03 2.83 -5.34
CA VAL A 173 -11.78 1.44 -4.91
C VAL A 173 -10.41 1.25 -4.24
N ASP A 174 -9.41 2.07 -4.58
CA ASP A 174 -8.09 2.02 -3.96
C ASP A 174 -8.15 2.41 -2.48
N LYS A 175 -9.10 3.30 -2.09
CA LYS A 175 -9.33 3.65 -0.68
C LYS A 175 -9.92 2.47 0.08
N ILE A 176 -10.84 1.73 -0.53
CA ILE A 176 -11.46 0.55 0.07
C ILE A 176 -10.41 -0.56 0.25
N ALA A 177 -9.59 -0.81 -0.78
CA ALA A 177 -8.46 -1.73 -0.67
C ALA A 177 -7.45 -1.28 0.41
N GLY A 178 -7.19 0.02 0.50
CA GLY A 178 -6.37 0.66 1.53
C GLY A 178 -6.84 0.36 2.97
N MET A 179 -8.16 0.23 3.18
CA MET A 179 -8.74 -0.04 4.50
C MET A 179 -8.52 -1.47 4.99
N ALA A 180 -8.46 -2.45 4.07
CA ALA A 180 -8.20 -3.84 4.44
C ALA A 180 -6.87 -4.01 5.18
N TYR A 181 -5.86 -3.20 4.85
CA TYR A 181 -4.57 -3.17 5.53
C TYR A 181 -4.66 -2.66 6.98
N ILE A 182 -5.63 -1.79 7.27
CA ILE A 182 -5.71 -1.07 8.55
C ILE A 182 -6.62 -1.79 9.54
N LEU A 183 -7.68 -2.45 9.04
CA LEU A 183 -8.69 -3.12 9.85
C LEU A 183 -8.32 -4.56 10.25
N TYR A 184 -7.04 -4.96 10.11
CA TYR A 184 -6.57 -6.31 10.44
C TYR A 184 -7.46 -7.41 9.84
N SER A 185 -7.85 -7.26 8.58
CA SER A 185 -8.61 -8.28 7.88
C SER A 185 -7.81 -9.59 7.82
N GLY A 186 -8.44 -10.73 8.12
CA GLY A 186 -7.77 -12.04 8.05
C GLY A 186 -7.32 -12.42 6.63
N SER A 187 -7.89 -11.74 5.62
CA SER A 187 -7.49 -11.78 4.23
C SER A 187 -7.86 -10.45 3.55
N ILE A 188 -7.04 -9.95 2.63
CA ILE A 188 -7.43 -8.81 1.78
C ILE A 188 -8.28 -9.37 0.63
N PRO A 189 -9.46 -8.80 0.33
CA PRO A 189 -10.30 -9.27 -0.76
C PRO A 189 -9.61 -9.04 -2.11
N ALA A 190 -9.98 -9.83 -3.12
CA ALA A 190 -9.42 -9.67 -4.46
C ALA A 190 -9.70 -8.26 -5.00
N TYR A 191 -8.67 -7.62 -5.57
CA TYR A 191 -8.80 -6.30 -6.16
C TYR A 191 -9.23 -6.42 -7.62
N TYR A 192 -10.32 -5.74 -7.99
CA TYR A 192 -10.75 -5.60 -9.37
C TYR A 192 -10.88 -4.11 -9.69
N GLY A 193 -10.01 -3.56 -10.54
CA GLY A 193 -9.98 -2.12 -10.80
C GLY A 193 -11.27 -1.54 -11.43
N LYS A 194 -12.14 -2.40 -11.97
CA LYS A 194 -13.43 -2.04 -12.58
C LYS A 194 -14.65 -2.38 -11.71
N GLN A 195 -14.45 -2.95 -10.52
CA GLN A 195 -15.59 -3.24 -9.63
C GLN A 195 -16.19 -1.94 -9.11
N SER A 196 -17.48 -1.98 -8.78
CA SER A 196 -18.14 -0.87 -8.09
C SER A 196 -17.59 -0.70 -6.67
N GLU A 197 -17.72 0.51 -6.13
CA GLU A 197 -17.35 0.81 -4.74
C GLU A 197 -18.14 -0.06 -3.77
N GLU A 198 -19.42 -0.31 -4.05
CA GLU A 198 -20.29 -1.17 -3.26
C GLU A 198 -19.82 -2.64 -3.26
N GLU A 199 -19.45 -3.19 -4.42
CA GLU A 199 -18.92 -4.56 -4.52
C GLU A 199 -17.59 -4.70 -3.77
N ALA A 200 -16.69 -3.72 -3.92
CA ALA A 200 -15.42 -3.69 -3.19
C ALA A 200 -15.65 -3.62 -1.68
N TRP A 201 -16.59 -2.78 -1.25
CA TRP A 201 -16.93 -2.58 0.15
C TRP A 201 -17.52 -3.85 0.76
N THR A 202 -18.50 -4.47 0.09
CA THR A 202 -19.09 -5.74 0.54
C THR A 202 -18.03 -6.83 0.68
N ALA A 203 -17.18 -7.00 -0.33
CA ALA A 203 -16.11 -8.00 -0.31
C ALA A 203 -15.14 -7.78 0.86
N MET A 204 -14.82 -6.52 1.21
CA MET A 204 -13.98 -6.18 2.35
C MET A 204 -14.69 -6.47 3.68
N VAL A 205 -15.95 -6.06 3.85
CA VAL A 205 -16.71 -6.30 5.08
C VAL A 205 -16.80 -7.80 5.40
N ASP A 206 -17.00 -8.64 4.38
CA ASP A 206 -17.07 -10.10 4.52
C ASP A 206 -15.79 -10.74 5.08
N VAL A 207 -14.62 -10.15 4.81
CA VAL A 207 -13.32 -10.69 5.25
C VAL A 207 -12.75 -10.02 6.50
N THR A 208 -13.35 -8.90 6.94
CA THR A 208 -12.91 -8.17 8.14
C THR A 208 -13.16 -9.01 9.41
N VAL A 209 -12.24 -8.98 10.38
CA VAL A 209 -12.35 -9.77 11.62
C VAL A 209 -13.53 -9.27 12.48
N GLY A 210 -14.20 -10.19 13.19
CA GLY A 210 -15.51 -9.96 13.83
C GLY A 210 -15.63 -8.76 14.79
N TRP A 211 -14.52 -8.25 15.35
CA TRP A 211 -14.54 -7.06 16.22
C TRP A 211 -14.76 -5.78 15.40
N SER A 212 -14.13 -5.66 14.24
CA SER A 212 -14.33 -4.53 13.31
C SER A 212 -15.66 -4.63 12.54
N GLN A 213 -16.16 -5.86 12.31
CA GLN A 213 -17.52 -6.07 11.79
C GLN A 213 -18.60 -5.60 12.77
N GLY A 214 -18.41 -5.81 14.07
CA GLY A 214 -19.29 -5.28 15.11
C GLY A 214 -19.41 -3.76 15.04
N ASP A 215 -18.28 -3.05 14.99
CA ASP A 215 -18.27 -1.59 14.87
C ASP A 215 -18.94 -1.09 13.58
N LEU A 216 -18.73 -1.78 12.45
CA LEU A 216 -19.42 -1.49 11.18
C LEU A 216 -20.94 -1.64 11.32
N LEU A 217 -21.39 -2.72 11.95
CA LEU A 217 -22.81 -3.03 12.15
C LEU A 217 -23.49 -2.01 13.08
N PHE A 218 -22.80 -1.58 14.15
CA PHE A 218 -23.33 -0.61 15.11
C PHE A 218 -23.36 0.82 14.56
N LEU A 219 -22.39 1.21 13.73
CA LEU A 219 -22.31 2.56 13.15
C LEU A 219 -23.13 2.70 11.86
N HIS A 220 -23.25 1.61 11.09
CA HIS A 220 -23.99 1.57 9.82
C HIS A 220 -24.75 0.25 9.69
N PRO A 221 -25.94 0.12 10.33
CA PRO A 221 -26.76 -1.07 10.18
C PRO A 221 -27.21 -1.21 8.72
N THR A 222 -26.56 -2.09 7.96
CA THR A 222 -27.03 -2.50 6.63
C THR A 222 -28.38 -3.15 6.79
N LYS A 223 -29.44 -2.51 6.28
CA LYS A 223 -30.71 -3.20 6.04
C LYS A 223 -30.44 -4.24 4.96
N SER A 224 -30.42 -5.53 5.31
CA SER A 224 -30.46 -6.58 4.30
C SER A 224 -31.75 -6.40 3.49
N GLY A 225 -31.63 -5.96 2.25
CA GLY A 225 -32.73 -5.99 1.31
C GLY A 225 -33.09 -7.45 0.99
N GLY A 226 -34.27 -7.88 1.44
CA GLY A 226 -34.95 -9.07 0.89
C GLY A 226 -34.95 -10.31 1.76
N ASN A 227 -36.05 -10.47 2.50
CA ASN A 227 -36.67 -11.70 3.00
C ASN A 227 -35.81 -12.76 3.71
N GLY A 228 -36.07 -12.89 5.01
CA GLY A 228 -36.25 -14.19 5.64
C GLY A 228 -35.02 -14.75 6.35
N THR A 229 -34.93 -14.43 7.63
CA THR A 229 -34.28 -15.25 8.68
C THR A 229 -32.83 -15.66 8.42
N LYS A 230 -31.90 -14.74 8.65
CA LYS A 230 -30.81 -14.95 9.61
C LYS A 230 -30.55 -13.65 10.37
N SER A 231 -31.11 -13.58 11.57
CA SER A 231 -30.57 -12.72 12.61
C SER A 231 -29.24 -13.31 13.08
N TRP A 232 -28.20 -12.48 13.09
CA TRP A 232 -27.06 -12.68 13.99
C TRP A 232 -27.29 -11.81 15.22
#